data_AF-A0A8T4LHB1-F1
#
_entry.id   AF-A0A8T4LHB1-F1
#
_cell.length_a   1.000
_cell.length_b   1.000
_cell.length_c   1.000
_cell.angle_alpha   90.00
_cell.angle_beta   90.00
_cell.angle_gamma   90.00
#
_symmetry.space_group_name_H-M   'P 1'
#
loop_
_entity.id
_entity.type
_entity.pdbx_description
1 polymer ?
#
loop_
_entity_poly.entity_id
_entity_poly.type
_entity_poly.pdbx_seq_one_letter_code
_entity_poly.pdbx_strand_id
1 'polypeptide(L)' 'MYKLNKLQECKEDPFRFFEKLVEMSGFKLRIGDWRVIADIIREKEAIIILKVGHRKNIYDK' A
#
# COMPACT_ATOMS: atom_id res chain seq x y z
N MET A 1 18.34 2.02 7.29
CA MET A 1 17.44 2.43 8.39
C MET A 1 16.08 2.76 7.77
N TYR A 2 15.13 1.83 7.76
CA TYR A 2 13.82 2.04 7.14
C TYR A 2 12.99 2.96 8.05
N LYS A 3 12.64 4.16 7.55
CA LYS A 3 11.78 5.12 8.26
C LYS A 3 10.38 4.52 8.44
N LEU A 4 10.01 4.27 9.70
CA LEU A 4 8.65 3.91 10.13
C LEU A 4 7.59 4.98 9.74
N ASN A 5 8.04 6.18 9.35
CA ASN A 5 7.20 7.35 9.10
C ASN A 5 6.27 7.23 7.89
N LYS A 6 6.61 6.42 6.88
CA LYS A 6 5.85 6.39 5.62
C LYS A 6 4.40 5.97 5.83
N LEU A 7 4.13 5.06 6.78
CA LEU A 7 2.77 4.63 7.10
C LEU A 7 1.97 5.73 7.81
N GLN A 8 2.62 6.56 8.63
CA GLN A 8 1.97 7.70 9.28
C GLN A 8 1.68 8.80 8.27
N GLU A 9 2.63 9.10 7.39
CA GLU A 9 2.45 10.05 6.28
C GLU A 9 1.30 9.62 5.35
N CYS A 10 1.11 8.32 5.12
CA CYS A 10 -0.01 7.80 4.33
C CYS A 10 -1.39 8.05 4.96
N LYS A 11 -1.50 8.32 6.27
CA LYS A 11 -2.80 8.64 6.88
C LYS A 11 -3.27 10.03 6.47
N GLU A 12 -2.36 10.98 6.32
CA GLU A 12 -2.68 12.37 6.00
C GLU A 12 -3.06 12.53 4.52
N ASP A 13 -2.37 11.84 3.61
CA ASP A 13 -2.71 11.81 2.19
C ASP A 13 -2.42 10.43 1.58
N PRO A 14 -3.36 9.48 1.67
CA PRO A 14 -3.16 8.13 1.17
C PRO A 14 -2.86 8.10 -0.34
N PHE A 15 -3.53 8.94 -1.13
CA PHE A 15 -3.45 8.90 -2.59
C PHE A 15 -2.13 9.43 -3.14
N ARG A 16 -1.40 10.21 -2.34
CA ARG A 16 -0.02 10.62 -2.67
C ARG A 16 0.98 9.47 -2.66
N PHE A 17 0.75 8.46 -1.82
CA PHE A 17 1.70 7.36 -1.63
C PHE A 17 1.25 6.04 -2.26
N PHE A 18 -0.06 5.84 -2.36
CA PHE A 18 -0.66 4.66 -2.93
C PHE A 18 -0.92 4.83 -4.43
N GLU A 19 -0.37 3.91 -5.22
CA GLU A 19 -0.62 3.82 -6.66
C GLU A 19 -1.86 2.98 -6.93
N LYS A 20 -2.79 3.46 -7.76
CA LYS A 20 -3.95 2.67 -8.19
C LYS A 20 -3.48 1.47 -9.03
N LEU A 21 -4.05 0.30 -8.79
CA LEU A 21 -3.80 -0.88 -9.62
C LEU A 21 -4.54 -0.75 -10.96
N VAL A 22 -3.89 -1.16 -12.05
CA VAL A 22 -4.41 -0.98 -13.43
C VAL A 22 -5.53 -1.97 -13.74
N GLU A 23 -5.38 -3.23 -13.32
CA GLU A 23 -6.25 -4.34 -13.72
C GLU A 23 -7.21 -4.82 -12.62
N MET A 24 -7.13 -4.26 -11.42
CA MET A 24 -7.99 -4.64 -10.29
C MET A 24 -8.36 -3.44 -9.43
N SER A 25 -9.50 -3.54 -8.74
CA SER A 25 -9.84 -2.60 -7.67
C SER A 25 -8.80 -2.68 -6.55
N GLY A 26 -8.37 -1.52 -6.07
CA GLY A 26 -7.43 -1.39 -4.96
C GLY A 26 -6.18 -0.59 -5.32
N PHE A 27 -5.29 -0.51 -4.33
CA PHE A 27 -4.12 0.34 -4.35
C PHE A 27 -2.88 -0.40 -3.87
N LYS A 28 -1.71 0.07 -4.31
CA LYS A 28 -0.41 -0.50 -3.98
C LYS A 28 0.48 0.56 -3.34
N LEU A 29 1.05 0.25 -2.19
CA LEU A 29 2.08 1.04 -1.54
C LEU A 29 3.42 0.30 -1.55
N ARG A 30 4.49 0.99 -1.94
CA ARG A 30 5.86 0.48 -1.88
C ARG A 30 6.59 1.02 -0.64
N ILE A 31 7.05 0.10 0.20
CA ILE A 31 7.83 0.41 1.40
C ILE A 31 9.16 -0.35 1.30
N GLY A 32 10.15 0.28 0.65
CA GLY A 32 11.44 -0.39 0.39
C GLY A 32 11.27 -1.62 -0.49
N ASP A 33 11.60 -2.78 0.08
CA ASP A 33 11.46 -4.10 -0.55
C ASP A 33 10.11 -4.77 -0.25
N TRP A 34 9.20 -4.11 0.47
CA TRP A 34 7.86 -4.62 0.71
C TRP A 34 6.83 -3.92 -0.17
N ARG A 35 5.79 -4.66 -0.55
CA ARG A 35 4.58 -4.13 -1.18
C ARG A 35 3.37 -4.44 -0.34
N VAL A 36 2.51 -3.44 -0.23
CA VAL A 36 1.23 -3.51 0.47
C VAL A 36 0.14 -3.31 -0.58
N ILE A 37 -0.83 -4.22 -0.60
CA ILE A 37 -2.06 -4.09 -1.39
C ILE A 37 -3.18 -3.74 -0.41
N ALA A 38 -3.92 -2.69 -0.71
CA ALA A 38 -4.95 -2.16 0.18
C ALA A 38 -6.14 -1.59 -0.59
N ASP A 39 -7.29 -1.57 0.06
CA ASP A 39 -8.42 -0.75 -0.34
C ASP A 39 -8.44 0.55 0.47
N ILE A 40 -8.72 1.66 -0.21
CA ILE A 40 -8.85 2.98 0.42
C ILE A 40 -10.31 3.40 0.29
N ILE A 41 -11.03 3.42 1.41
CA ILE A 41 -12.45 3.77 1.49
C ILE A 41 -12.54 5.21 2.01
N ARG A 42 -12.80 6.16 1.10
CA ARG A 42 -12.82 7.60 1.44
C ARG A 42 -13.94 7.94 2.41
N GLU A 43 -15.11 7.35 2.23
CA GLU A 43 -16.32 7.63 3.03
C GLU A 43 -16.16 7.20 4.49
N LYS A 44 -15.22 6.29 4.77
CA LYS A 44 -14.95 5.75 6.10
C LYS A 44 -13.60 6.18 6.65
N GLU A 45 -12.87 7.04 5.93
CA GLU A 45 -11.49 7.44 6.23
C GLU A 45 -10.58 6.24 6.58
N ALA A 46 -10.76 5.13 5.86
CA ALA A 46 -10.17 3.85 6.21
C ALA A 46 -9.26 3.32 5.09
N ILE A 47 -8.12 2.75 5.50
CA ILE A 47 -7.23 1.96 4.64
C ILE A 47 -7.30 0.52 5.13
N ILE A 48 -7.79 -0.39 4.29
CA ILE A 48 -7.89 -1.82 4.59
C ILE A 48 -6.74 -2.54 3.92
N ILE A 49 -5.86 -3.15 4.71
CA ILE A 49 -4.72 -3.91 4.19
C ILE A 49 -5.19 -5.30 3.77
N LEU A 50 -5.12 -5.60 2.48
CA LEU A 50 -5.52 -6.90 1.91
C LEU A 50 -4.35 -7.89 1.89
N LYS A 51 -3.15 -7.41 1.54
CA LYS A 51 -1.94 -8.25 1.46
C LYS A 51 -0.69 -7.44 1.73
N VAL A 52 0.26 -8.06 2.43
CA VAL A 52 1.63 -7.56 2.59
C VAL A 52 2.59 -8.63 2.10
N GLY A 53 3.56 -8.26 1.28
CA GLY A 53 4.52 -9.22 0.73
C GLY A 53 5.86 -8.59 0.39
N HIS A 54 6.92 -9.39 0.51
CA HIS A 54 8.26 -8.99 0.10
C HIS A 54 8.37 -9.01 -1.43
N ARG A 55 9.16 -8.09 -2.01
CA ARG A 55 9.34 -7.88 -3.45
C ARG A 55 9.84 -9.12 -4.15
N LYS A 56 10.67 -9.92 -3.46
CA LYS A 56 11.23 -11.17 -3.97
C LYS A 56 10.15 -12.25 -4.13
N ASN A 57 9.09 -12.22 -3.31
CA ASN A 57 8.07 -13.28 -3.26
C ASN A 57 6.81 -12.96 -4.08
N ILE A 58 6.87 -11.97 -4.98
CA ILE A 58 5.72 -11.55 -5.81
C ILE A 58 5.69 -12.27 -7.17
N TYR A 59 6.80 -12.89 -7.58
CA TYR A 59 6.89 -13.69 -8.80
C TYR A 59 7.17 -15.17 -8.54
N ASP A 60 7.35 -15.57 -7.29
CA ASP A 60 7.52 -16.98 -6.95
C ASP A 60 6.16 -17.67 -7.00
N LYS A 61 5.88 -18.27 -8.15
CA LYS A 61 4.94 -19.38 -8.33
C LYS A 61 5.60 -20.69 -7.88
#